data_AF-A0A376UDQ8-F1
#
_entry.id   AF-A0A376UDQ8-F1
#
_cell.length_a   1.000
_cell.length_b   1.000
_cell.length_c   1.000
_cell.angle_alpha   90.00
_cell.angle_beta   90.00
_cell.angle_gamma   90.00
#
_symmetry.space_group_name_H-M   'P 1'
#
loop_
_entity.id
_entity.type
_entity.pdbx_description
1 polymer ?
#
loop_
_entity_poly.entity_id
_entity_poly.type
_entity_poly.pdbx_seq_one_letter_code
_entity_poly.pdbx_strand_id
1 'polypeptide(L)'
;MIEIRDGEIVRNPPAIEKVNVAGGTEPVVNTVSGWRQFVSGFNEALTMAWRALAANKMRTLLTMLGIIIGIASVVSIVVVGDAAKQMVLADIRSIGTNTIDVYPGKDFGDDDPQYQQALKYDDLIAIQKQPWGASATPAVSQNLRLRYNNVDVAASANGVSGDYFNVYGMTFSEGNTFNQEQLNGRAQVVVLDSNTRRQLFPHKADVVGEVILVGNMPARVIGVAEEKQSMFGSSKVLRVWLPYSTMSGRVMGQSWLNSITVRVKEGLTAPRRNSNSRVYFHCATERRISLPGTWTAS
;
A
#
# COMPACT_ATOMS: atom_id res chain seq x y z
N MET A 1 -57.85 -70.41 -1.32
CA MET A 1 -57.08 -69.85 -2.45
C MET A 1 -57.92 -68.71 -3.01
N ILE A 2 -57.40 -67.49 -3.01
CA ILE A 2 -58.10 -66.31 -3.54
C ILE A 2 -57.78 -66.26 -5.03
N GLU A 3 -58.80 -66.21 -5.89
CA GLU A 3 -58.64 -66.20 -7.34
C GLU A 3 -58.90 -64.79 -7.87
N ILE A 4 -57.91 -64.24 -8.59
CA ILE A 4 -57.94 -62.88 -9.15
C ILE A 4 -57.84 -63.02 -10.67
N ARG A 5 -58.76 -62.38 -11.40
CA ARG A 5 -58.75 -62.34 -12.86
C ARG A 5 -59.18 -60.94 -13.32
N ASP A 6 -58.45 -60.38 -14.28
CA ASP A 6 -58.68 -59.04 -14.83
C ASP A 6 -58.79 -57.91 -13.80
N GLY A 7 -57.98 -57.97 -12.74
CA GLY A 7 -57.88 -56.91 -11.73
C GLY A 7 -58.99 -56.90 -10.67
N GLU A 8 -59.98 -57.78 -10.75
CA GLU A 8 -61.03 -57.94 -9.74
C GLU A 8 -60.96 -59.30 -9.03
N ILE A 9 -61.32 -59.31 -7.74
CA ILE A 9 -61.35 -60.53 -6.92
C ILE A 9 -62.64 -61.28 -7.23
N VAL A 10 -62.53 -62.35 -8.02
CA VAL A 10 -63.69 -63.11 -8.50
C VAL A 10 -64.16 -64.14 -7.47
N ARG A 11 -63.27 -64.64 -6.60
CA ARG A 11 -63.65 -65.64 -5.59
C ARG A 11 -62.85 -65.49 -4.29
N ASN A 12 -63.57 -65.26 -3.19
CA ASN A 12 -63.03 -65.21 -1.84
C ASN A 12 -63.82 -66.14 -0.90
N PRO A 13 -63.49 -67.44 -0.83
CA PRO A 13 -64.12 -68.33 0.13
C PRO A 13 -63.68 -67.97 1.56
N PRO A 14 -64.61 -67.87 2.54
CA PRO A 14 -64.27 -67.54 3.92
C PRO A 14 -63.33 -68.60 4.51
N ALA A 15 -62.34 -68.16 5.27
CA ALA A 15 -61.37 -69.04 5.91
C ALA A 15 -62.08 -70.01 6.88
N ILE A 16 -61.82 -71.30 6.70
CA ILE A 16 -62.22 -72.35 7.64
C ILE A 16 -61.47 -72.09 8.94
N GLU A 17 -62.23 -71.88 10.01
CA GLU A 17 -61.87 -71.90 11.43
C GLU A 17 -60.64 -71.06 11.84
N LYS A 18 -60.91 -69.92 12.49
CA LYS A 18 -59.88 -69.11 13.14
C LYS A 18 -59.25 -69.93 14.28
N VAL A 19 -58.14 -70.62 13.99
CA VAL A 19 -57.18 -70.97 15.04
C VAL A 19 -56.72 -69.64 15.63
N ASN A 20 -57.00 -69.42 16.92
CA ASN A 20 -56.41 -68.33 17.70
C ASN A 20 -54.89 -68.54 17.73
N VAL A 21 -54.20 -68.11 16.68
CA VAL A 21 -52.77 -67.87 16.73
C VAL A 21 -52.62 -66.70 17.69
N ALA A 22 -52.02 -66.96 18.85
CA ALA A 22 -51.63 -65.93 19.81
C ALA A 22 -51.01 -64.78 19.02
N GLY A 23 -51.65 -63.60 19.11
CA GLY A 23 -51.34 -62.45 18.28
C GLY A 23 -49.83 -62.25 18.21
N GLY A 24 -49.30 -62.38 16.99
CA GLY A 24 -47.93 -61.98 16.72
C GLY A 24 -47.79 -60.55 17.19
N THR A 25 -46.79 -60.31 18.03
CA THR A 25 -46.40 -58.99 18.50
C THR A 25 -46.40 -58.06 17.29
N GLU A 26 -47.35 -57.14 17.22
CA GLU A 26 -47.33 -56.11 16.18
C GLU A 26 -45.95 -55.44 16.27
N PRO A 27 -45.25 -55.23 15.14
CA PRO A 27 -43.97 -54.56 15.19
C PRO A 27 -44.22 -53.15 15.72
N VAL A 28 -43.87 -52.92 16.98
CA VAL A 28 -43.87 -51.60 17.60
C VAL A 28 -42.83 -50.79 16.82
N VAL A 29 -43.30 -50.02 15.84
CA VAL A 29 -42.46 -49.08 15.11
C VAL A 29 -42.10 -48.00 16.11
N ASN A 30 -40.94 -48.16 16.75
CA ASN A 30 -40.35 -47.13 17.58
C ASN A 30 -40.15 -45.89 16.71
N THR A 31 -41.04 -44.91 16.83
CA THR A 31 -40.91 -43.59 16.21
C THR A 31 -39.70 -42.90 16.83
N VAL A 32 -38.54 -43.14 16.24
CA VAL A 32 -37.32 -42.40 16.55
C VAL A 32 -37.62 -40.92 16.30
N SER A 33 -37.06 -40.04 17.14
CA SER A 33 -37.27 -38.60 17.00
C SER A 33 -37.02 -38.15 15.56
N GLY A 34 -37.91 -37.31 15.00
CA GLY A 34 -37.86 -36.96 13.57
C GLY A 34 -36.48 -36.50 13.10
N TRP A 35 -35.74 -35.76 13.94
CA TRP A 35 -34.36 -35.36 13.70
C TRP A 35 -33.36 -36.53 13.56
N ARG A 36 -33.48 -37.58 14.38
CA ARG A 36 -32.63 -38.77 14.27
C ARG A 36 -32.95 -39.56 13.01
N GLN A 37 -34.22 -39.61 12.60
CA GLN A 37 -34.64 -40.25 11.34
C GLN A 37 -34.13 -39.48 10.11
N PHE A 38 -34.10 -38.14 10.16
CA PHE A 38 -33.49 -37.32 9.11
C PHE A 38 -31.98 -37.57 9.00
N VAL A 39 -31.25 -37.61 10.12
CA VAL A 39 -29.79 -37.86 10.11
C VAL A 39 -29.47 -39.28 9.64
N SER A 40 -30.23 -40.30 10.09
CA SER A 40 -30.03 -41.68 9.63
C SER A 40 -30.35 -41.83 8.15
N GLY A 41 -31.45 -41.22 7.69
CA GLY A 41 -31.82 -41.20 6.28
C GLY A 41 -30.78 -40.48 5.39
N PHE A 42 -30.18 -39.39 5.88
CA PHE A 42 -29.12 -38.70 5.16
C PHE A 42 -27.85 -39.56 5.04
N ASN A 43 -27.46 -40.28 6.09
CA ASN A 43 -26.31 -41.18 6.05
C ASN A 43 -26.54 -42.38 5.11
N GLU A 44 -27.75 -42.96 5.12
CA GLU A 44 -28.11 -44.03 4.18
C GLU A 44 -28.14 -43.52 2.73
N ALA A 45 -28.72 -42.35 2.49
CA ALA A 45 -28.75 -41.71 1.17
C ALA A 45 -27.33 -41.36 0.68
N LEU A 46 -26.45 -40.88 1.57
CA LEU A 46 -25.05 -40.60 1.24
C LEU A 46 -24.29 -41.88 0.87
N THR A 47 -24.53 -42.97 1.60
CA THR A 47 -23.92 -44.28 1.30
C THR A 47 -24.38 -44.82 -0.05
N MET A 48 -25.68 -44.71 -0.34
CA MET A 48 -26.25 -45.07 -1.65
C MET A 48 -25.69 -44.19 -2.78
N ALA A 49 -25.59 -42.88 -2.55
CA ALA A 49 -25.01 -41.93 -3.50
C ALA A 49 -23.53 -42.24 -3.78
N TRP A 50 -22.73 -42.56 -2.75
CA TRP A 50 -21.32 -42.91 -2.93
C TRP A 50 -21.14 -44.18 -3.77
N ARG A 51 -21.96 -45.21 -3.52
CA ARG A 51 -21.97 -46.43 -4.36
C ARG A 51 -22.35 -46.12 -5.81
N ALA A 52 -23.34 -45.25 -6.03
CA ALA A 52 -23.76 -44.83 -7.37
C ALA A 52 -22.67 -44.01 -8.11
N LEU A 53 -21.96 -43.13 -7.40
CA LEU A 53 -20.83 -42.37 -7.93
C LEU A 53 -19.64 -43.28 -8.26
N ALA A 54 -19.36 -44.29 -7.40
CA ALA A 54 -18.30 -45.26 -7.64
C ALA A 54 -18.59 -46.19 -8.84
N ALA A 55 -19.86 -46.43 -9.18
CA ALA A 55 -20.25 -47.20 -10.35
C ALA A 55 -20.03 -46.43 -11.67
N ASN A 56 -20.15 -45.10 -11.67
CA ASN A 56 -20.03 -44.26 -12.87
C ASN A 56 -18.81 -43.33 -12.82
N LYS A 57 -17.62 -43.90 -12.59
CA LYS A 57 -16.37 -43.16 -12.33
C LYS A 57 -16.06 -42.08 -13.38
N MET A 58 -16.20 -42.38 -14.68
CA MET A 58 -15.86 -41.42 -15.75
C MET A 58 -16.80 -40.21 -15.77
N ARG A 59 -18.10 -40.45 -15.59
CA ARG A 59 -19.10 -39.37 -15.56
C ARG A 59 -18.91 -38.48 -14.32
N THR A 60 -18.73 -39.10 -13.16
CA THR A 60 -18.49 -38.39 -11.90
C THR A 60 -17.19 -37.59 -11.93
N LEU A 61 -16.12 -38.13 -12.52
CA LEU A 61 -14.84 -37.43 -12.62
C LEU A 61 -14.96 -36.20 -13.54
N LEU A 62 -15.61 -36.31 -14.69
CA LEU A 62 -15.79 -35.19 -15.62
C LEU A 62 -16.66 -34.07 -15.01
N THR A 63 -17.73 -34.41 -14.28
CA THR A 63 -18.57 -33.40 -13.61
C THR A 63 -17.85 -32.72 -12.45
N MET A 64 -17.11 -33.48 -11.64
CA MET A 64 -16.29 -32.92 -10.56
C MET A 64 -15.19 -32.01 -11.11
N LEU A 65 -14.51 -32.43 -12.19
CA LEU A 65 -13.46 -31.64 -12.82
C LEU A 65 -14.00 -30.29 -13.31
N GLY A 66 -15.17 -30.27 -13.95
CA GLY A 66 -15.82 -29.03 -14.38
C GLY A 66 -16.10 -28.07 -13.22
N ILE A 67 -16.61 -28.59 -12.09
CA ILE A 67 -16.88 -27.78 -10.89
C ILE A 67 -15.57 -27.28 -10.26
N ILE A 68 -14.54 -28.13 -10.18
CA ILE A 68 -13.23 -27.77 -9.62
C ILE A 68 -12.59 -26.66 -10.44
N ILE A 69 -12.53 -26.80 -11.77
CA ILE A 69 -11.97 -25.78 -12.66
C ILE A 69 -12.79 -24.48 -12.59
N GLY A 70 -14.12 -24.58 -12.55
CA GLY A 70 -15.01 -23.45 -12.40
C GLY A 70 -14.74 -22.64 -11.12
N ILE A 71 -14.76 -23.29 -9.96
CA ILE A 71 -14.51 -22.62 -8.68
C ILE A 71 -13.06 -22.11 -8.60
N ALA A 72 -12.08 -22.90 -9.05
CA ALA A 72 -10.68 -22.52 -9.02
C ALA A 72 -10.40 -21.27 -9.87
N SER A 73 -10.97 -21.18 -11.08
CA SER A 73 -10.80 -20.03 -11.96
C SER A 73 -11.38 -18.75 -11.36
N VAL A 74 -12.60 -18.80 -10.80
CA VAL A 74 -13.27 -17.65 -10.18
C VAL A 74 -12.52 -17.16 -8.96
N VAL A 75 -12.08 -18.08 -8.09
CA VAL A 75 -11.29 -17.69 -6.90
C VAL A 75 -9.93 -17.13 -7.32
N SER A 76 -9.26 -17.74 -8.30
CA SER A 76 -7.95 -17.28 -8.77
C SER A 76 -8.01 -15.86 -9.33
N ILE A 77 -9.00 -15.53 -10.17
CA ILE A 77 -9.10 -14.18 -10.74
C ILE A 77 -9.44 -13.12 -9.69
N VAL A 78 -10.26 -13.45 -8.69
CA VAL A 78 -10.58 -12.53 -7.59
C VAL A 78 -9.34 -12.25 -6.74
N VAL A 79 -8.56 -13.29 -6.38
CA VAL A 79 -7.34 -13.13 -5.58
C VAL A 79 -6.27 -12.37 -6.36
N VAL A 80 -6.05 -12.70 -7.63
CA VAL A 80 -5.09 -11.97 -8.48
C VAL A 80 -5.52 -10.51 -8.66
N GLY A 81 -6.81 -10.26 -8.87
CA GLY A 81 -7.36 -8.92 -8.99
C GLY A 81 -7.19 -8.09 -7.71
N ASP A 82 -7.46 -8.68 -6.54
CA ASP A 82 -7.28 -8.00 -5.27
C ASP A 82 -5.80 -7.77 -4.94
N ALA A 83 -4.93 -8.77 -5.18
CA ALA A 83 -3.49 -8.62 -5.01
C ALA A 83 -2.91 -7.51 -5.90
N ALA A 84 -3.29 -7.48 -7.18
CA ALA A 84 -2.88 -6.42 -8.10
C ALA A 84 -3.36 -5.04 -7.63
N LYS A 85 -4.62 -4.95 -7.17
CA LYS A 85 -5.17 -3.72 -6.60
C LYS A 85 -4.40 -3.28 -5.35
N GLN A 86 -4.12 -4.19 -4.43
CA GLN A 86 -3.37 -3.88 -3.21
C GLN A 86 -1.94 -3.44 -3.52
N MET A 87 -1.28 -4.06 -4.49
CA MET A 87 0.05 -3.66 -4.94
C MET A 87 0.05 -2.23 -5.51
N VAL A 88 -0.90 -1.92 -6.42
CA VAL A 88 -1.05 -0.57 -6.96
C VAL A 88 -1.37 0.45 -5.86
N LEU A 89 -2.26 0.10 -4.92
CA LEU A 89 -2.58 0.97 -3.79
C LEU A 89 -1.39 1.17 -2.84
N ALA A 90 -0.56 0.15 -2.62
CA ALA A 90 0.64 0.24 -1.81
C ALA A 90 1.70 1.15 -2.48
N ASP A 91 1.87 1.03 -3.80
CA ASP A 91 2.74 1.91 -4.56
C ASP A 91 2.25 3.36 -4.51
N ILE A 92 0.95 3.60 -4.74
CA ILE A 92 0.33 4.93 -4.62
C ILE A 92 0.48 5.48 -3.19
N ARG A 93 0.21 4.67 -2.16
CA ARG A 93 0.40 5.06 -0.76
C ARG A 93 1.83 5.45 -0.46
N SER A 94 2.79 4.78 -1.09
CA SER A 94 4.20 5.08 -0.89
C SER A 94 4.71 6.33 -1.58
N ILE A 95 3.99 6.82 -2.58
CA ILE A 95 4.20 8.16 -3.15
C ILE A 95 3.73 9.24 -2.15
N GLY A 96 3.04 8.85 -1.07
CA GLY A 96 2.58 9.72 0.01
C GLY A 96 1.14 10.14 -0.23
N THR A 97 0.17 9.39 0.30
CA THR A 97 -1.26 9.68 0.08
C THR A 97 -1.75 10.99 0.68
N ASN A 98 -0.93 11.69 1.46
CA ASN A 98 -1.27 12.96 2.11
C ASN A 98 -0.15 14.02 1.98
N THR A 99 0.72 13.94 0.97
CA THR A 99 1.75 14.96 0.76
C THR A 99 1.27 16.04 -0.19
N ILE A 100 1.32 17.29 0.26
CA ILE A 100 1.06 18.49 -0.55
C ILE A 100 2.41 19.13 -0.82
N ASP A 101 2.83 19.15 -2.08
CA ASP A 101 4.00 19.89 -2.52
C ASP A 101 3.61 21.32 -2.84
N VAL A 102 4.21 22.27 -2.12
CA VAL A 102 4.04 23.70 -2.35
C VAL A 102 5.20 24.17 -3.21
N TYR A 103 4.88 24.66 -4.41
CA TYR A 103 5.84 25.25 -5.34
C TYR A 103 5.70 26.78 -5.37
N PRO A 104 6.80 27.52 -5.54
CA PRO A 104 6.76 28.94 -5.79
C PRO A 104 6.15 29.26 -7.17
N GLY A 105 5.52 30.43 -7.29
CA GLY A 105 4.93 30.93 -8.54
C GLY A 105 3.47 30.56 -8.79
N LYS A 106 2.98 30.90 -9.98
CA LYS A 106 1.55 30.74 -10.33
C LYS A 106 1.25 29.42 -11.05
N ASP A 107 2.15 28.96 -11.91
CA ASP A 107 2.01 27.75 -12.72
C ASP A 107 3.37 27.06 -12.98
N PHE A 108 3.33 25.77 -13.36
CA PHE A 108 4.53 24.99 -13.74
C PHE A 108 5.11 25.49 -15.08
N GLY A 109 6.01 26.46 -15.01
CA GLY A 109 6.63 27.09 -16.19
C GLY A 109 6.82 28.61 -16.07
N ASP A 110 6.53 29.19 -14.90
CA ASP A 110 6.83 30.58 -14.62
C ASP A 110 8.34 30.75 -14.34
N ASP A 111 9.02 31.40 -15.28
CA ASP A 111 10.47 31.65 -15.22
C ASP A 111 10.82 32.97 -14.52
N ASP A 112 9.83 33.71 -14.00
CA ASP A 112 10.08 34.96 -13.29
C ASP A 112 10.88 34.68 -12.01
N PRO A 113 12.11 35.23 -11.88
CA PRO A 113 12.94 35.05 -10.71
C PRO A 113 12.24 35.54 -9.44
N GLN A 114 11.34 36.54 -9.50
CA GLN A 114 10.68 37.03 -8.29
C GLN A 114 9.72 36.00 -7.68
N TYR A 115 9.08 35.19 -8.52
CA TYR A 115 8.15 34.15 -8.07
C TYR A 115 8.89 32.92 -7.56
N GLN A 116 9.96 32.50 -8.23
CA GLN A 116 10.78 31.33 -7.83
C GLN A 116 11.41 31.46 -6.44
N GLN A 117 11.51 32.68 -5.93
CA GLN A 117 12.18 33.05 -4.69
C GLN A 117 11.22 33.29 -3.52
N ALA A 118 9.91 33.19 -3.77
CA ALA A 118 8.88 33.56 -2.80
C ALA A 118 8.82 32.61 -1.58
N LEU A 119 9.24 31.36 -1.75
CA LEU A 119 9.12 30.33 -0.71
C LEU A 119 10.32 30.38 0.24
N LYS A 120 10.09 30.82 1.48
CA LYS A 120 11.14 31.03 2.49
C LYS A 120 11.10 29.99 3.61
N TYR A 121 12.18 29.94 4.38
CA TYR A 121 12.27 29.10 5.59
C TYR A 121 11.25 29.48 6.66
N ASP A 122 10.88 30.75 6.76
CA ASP A 122 9.89 31.21 7.73
C ASP A 122 8.50 30.61 7.44
N ASP A 123 8.18 30.40 6.17
CA ASP A 123 6.92 29.76 5.74
C ASP A 123 6.86 28.30 6.17
N LEU A 124 7.99 27.58 6.12
CA LEU A 124 8.10 26.21 6.62
C LEU A 124 7.75 26.15 8.12
N ILE A 125 8.29 27.06 8.93
CA ILE A 125 8.02 27.13 10.38
C ILE A 125 6.54 27.44 10.63
N ALA A 126 5.95 28.34 9.84
CA ALA A 126 4.53 28.68 9.94
C ALA A 126 3.61 27.50 9.60
N ILE A 127 3.96 26.70 8.59
CA ILE A 127 3.24 25.49 8.18
C ILE A 127 3.39 24.39 9.22
N GLN A 128 4.59 24.18 9.74
CA GLN A 128 4.85 23.13 10.75
C GLN A 128 4.09 23.37 12.06
N LYS A 129 3.77 24.63 12.39
CA LYS A 129 2.93 25.00 13.54
C LYS A 129 1.44 24.70 13.35
N GLN A 130 1.00 24.38 12.13
CA GLN A 130 -0.42 24.17 11.86
C GLN A 130 -0.92 22.83 12.43
N PRO A 131 -2.13 22.79 13.02
CA PRO A 131 -2.66 21.56 13.63
C PRO A 131 -2.87 20.39 12.64
N TRP A 132 -3.13 20.73 11.37
CA TRP A 132 -3.41 19.78 10.28
C TRP A 132 -2.14 19.17 9.65
N GLY A 133 -0.97 19.81 9.83
CA GLY A 133 0.31 19.28 9.36
C GLY A 133 0.82 18.17 10.29
N ALA A 134 1.13 17.00 9.74
CA ALA A 134 1.85 15.93 10.43
C ALA A 134 3.35 16.22 10.46
N SER A 135 3.91 16.61 9.32
CA SER A 135 5.30 17.03 9.17
C SER A 135 5.44 17.86 7.89
N ALA A 136 6.33 18.85 7.88
CA ALA A 136 6.66 19.63 6.70
C ALA A 136 8.16 19.54 6.47
N THR A 137 8.56 19.20 5.25
CA THR A 137 9.97 19.06 4.87
C THR A 137 10.27 19.95 3.68
N PRO A 138 11.28 20.83 3.78
CA PRO A 138 11.76 21.57 2.64
C PRO A 138 12.46 20.61 1.67
N ALA A 139 12.23 20.80 0.38
CA ALA A 139 12.93 20.08 -0.66
C ALA A 139 13.65 21.09 -1.56
N VAL A 140 14.96 20.91 -1.65
CA VAL A 140 15.84 21.69 -2.50
C VAL A 140 16.65 20.70 -3.31
N SER A 141 16.73 20.85 -4.63
CA SER A 141 17.45 19.91 -5.48
C SER A 141 18.37 20.64 -6.45
N GLN A 142 19.56 20.09 -6.67
CA GLN A 142 20.53 20.59 -7.62
C GLN A 142 21.36 19.45 -8.18
N ASN A 143 21.63 19.48 -9.47
CA ASN A 143 22.57 18.56 -10.08
C ASN A 143 24.00 19.07 -9.86
N LEU A 144 24.83 18.25 -9.22
CA LEU A 144 26.21 18.56 -8.86
C LEU A 144 27.12 17.39 -9.23
N ARG A 145 28.42 17.66 -9.37
CA ARG A 145 29.42 16.61 -9.56
C ARG A 145 29.90 16.11 -8.20
N LEU A 146 29.88 14.80 -8.01
CA LEU A 146 30.47 14.12 -6.87
C LEU A 146 31.87 13.67 -7.25
N ARG A 147 32.84 13.98 -6.40
CA ARG A 147 34.24 13.60 -6.61
C ARG A 147 34.77 12.84 -5.41
N TYR A 148 35.39 11.70 -5.69
CA TYR A 148 36.11 10.93 -4.70
C TYR A 148 37.31 10.26 -5.37
N ASN A 149 38.52 10.58 -4.90
CA ASN A 149 39.77 10.14 -5.50
C ASN A 149 39.79 10.40 -7.03
N ASN A 150 39.82 9.32 -7.83
CA ASN A 150 39.87 9.37 -9.29
C ASN A 150 38.50 9.18 -9.97
N VAL A 151 37.41 9.19 -9.20
CA VAL A 151 36.02 9.03 -9.68
C VAL A 151 35.31 10.38 -9.65
N ASP A 152 34.72 10.77 -10.78
CA ASP A 152 33.91 11.97 -10.92
C ASP A 152 32.60 11.62 -11.64
N VAL A 153 31.47 11.76 -10.95
CA VAL A 153 30.14 11.42 -11.46
C VAL A 153 29.13 12.54 -11.19
N ALA A 154 28.20 12.77 -12.12
CA ALA A 154 27.11 13.70 -11.90
C ALA A 154 25.99 13.04 -11.09
N ALA A 155 25.51 13.72 -10.05
CA ALA A 155 24.41 13.26 -9.22
C ALA A 155 23.46 14.39 -8.84
N SER A 156 22.23 14.03 -8.54
CA SER A 156 21.23 14.93 -7.96
C SER A 156 21.45 15.00 -6.45
N ALA A 157 21.90 16.16 -5.98
CA ALA A 157 21.97 16.48 -4.56
C ALA A 157 20.62 17.04 -4.10
N ASN A 158 20.08 16.48 -3.03
CA ASN A 158 18.78 16.82 -2.48
C ASN A 158 18.94 17.26 -1.02
N GLY A 159 18.49 18.47 -0.73
CA GLY A 159 18.48 19.10 0.57
C GLY A 159 17.18 18.73 1.26
N VAL A 160 17.27 17.89 2.29
CA VAL A 160 16.11 17.33 2.97
C VAL A 160 16.21 17.49 4.49
N SER A 161 15.10 17.25 5.18
CA SER A 161 15.05 17.16 6.65
C SER A 161 15.46 15.76 7.12
N GLY A 162 15.75 15.60 8.42
CA GLY A 162 16.07 14.28 8.99
C GLY A 162 14.87 13.32 8.90
N ASP A 163 13.66 13.86 8.93
CA ASP A 163 12.40 13.12 8.84
C ASP A 163 12.09 12.59 7.43
N TYR A 164 12.77 13.11 6.39
CA TYR A 164 12.51 12.75 5.00
C TYR A 164 12.52 11.24 4.78
N PHE A 165 13.54 10.54 5.26
CA PHE A 165 13.67 9.09 5.07
C PHE A 165 12.57 8.31 5.77
N ASN A 166 12.11 8.78 6.93
CA ASN A 166 10.99 8.18 7.66
C ASN A 166 9.66 8.44 6.93
N VAL A 167 9.45 9.66 6.42
CA VAL A 167 8.24 10.04 5.66
C VAL A 167 8.09 9.20 4.39
N TYR A 168 9.19 8.93 3.68
CA TYR A 168 9.21 8.12 2.46
C TYR A 168 9.42 6.61 2.72
N GLY A 169 9.58 6.19 3.98
CA GLY A 169 9.78 4.79 4.34
C GLY A 169 11.03 4.16 3.73
N MET A 170 12.11 4.94 3.59
CA MET A 170 13.40 4.48 3.08
C MET A 170 14.16 3.73 4.17
N THR A 171 14.70 2.57 3.82
CA THR A 171 15.59 1.78 4.68
C THR A 171 17.04 2.20 4.47
N PHE A 172 17.87 2.06 5.50
CA PHE A 172 19.31 2.33 5.43
C PHE A 172 20.06 1.01 5.38
N SER A 173 20.94 0.83 4.39
CA SER A 173 21.82 -0.33 4.31
C SER A 173 23.01 -0.20 5.27
N GLU A 174 23.50 1.04 5.45
CA GLU A 174 24.63 1.37 6.31
C GLU A 174 24.38 2.72 7.00
N GLY A 175 24.82 2.87 8.25
CA GLY A 175 24.76 4.14 8.97
C GLY A 175 23.34 4.60 9.35
N ASN A 176 23.17 5.90 9.56
CA ASN A 176 21.92 6.52 10.02
C ASN A 176 21.62 7.82 9.26
N THR A 177 20.38 8.32 9.41
CA THR A 177 20.02 9.69 9.03
C THR A 177 20.74 10.73 9.89
N PHE A 178 20.62 12.01 9.54
CA PHE A 178 21.17 13.12 10.32
C PHE A 178 20.20 13.63 11.40
N ASN A 179 20.77 14.07 12.54
CA ASN A 179 20.01 14.59 13.68
C ASN A 179 19.68 16.08 13.54
N GLN A 180 18.72 16.57 14.32
CA GLN A 180 18.34 17.99 14.34
C GLN A 180 19.50 18.92 14.70
N GLU A 181 20.43 18.48 15.56
CA GLU A 181 21.64 19.24 15.92
C GLU A 181 22.58 19.41 14.71
N GLN A 182 22.77 18.34 13.93
CA GLN A 182 23.59 18.38 12.71
C GLN A 182 22.95 19.26 11.64
N LEU A 183 21.61 19.24 11.57
CA LEU A 183 20.83 20.09 10.70
C LEU A 183 20.96 21.57 11.10
N ASN A 184 20.82 21.90 12.39
CA ASN A 184 20.97 23.27 12.89
C ASN A 184 22.42 23.77 12.77
N GLY A 185 23.40 22.90 13.02
CA GLY A 185 24.83 23.19 12.93
C GLY A 185 25.38 23.29 11.50
N ARG A 186 24.55 23.10 10.47
CA ARG A 186 24.97 23.03 9.06
C ARG A 186 26.14 22.07 8.86
N ALA A 187 26.02 20.89 9.47
CA ALA A 187 27.03 19.85 9.38
C ALA A 187 27.24 19.42 7.93
N GLN A 188 28.49 19.21 7.56
CA GLN A 188 28.89 18.72 6.24
C GLN A 188 28.76 17.20 6.20
N VAL A 189 27.53 16.71 6.32
CA VAL A 189 27.20 15.29 6.30
C VAL A 189 26.34 14.96 5.09
N VAL A 190 26.45 13.72 4.62
CA VAL A 190 25.77 13.28 3.41
C VAL A 190 25.31 11.83 3.53
N VAL A 191 24.13 11.54 3.02
CA VAL A 191 23.59 10.19 2.84
C VAL A 191 23.60 9.87 1.34
N LEU A 192 24.10 8.69 0.98
CA LEU A 192 24.22 8.26 -0.41
C LEU A 192 23.10 7.30 -0.79
N ASP A 193 22.70 7.33 -2.06
CA ASP A 193 21.91 6.25 -2.66
C ASP A 193 22.81 5.02 -2.89
N SER A 194 22.21 3.84 -2.87
CA SER A 194 22.88 2.57 -3.14
C SER A 194 23.60 2.56 -4.49
N ASN A 195 23.03 3.19 -5.53
CA ASN A 195 23.67 3.34 -6.83
C ASN A 195 24.88 4.27 -6.78
N THR A 196 24.77 5.38 -6.06
CA THR A 196 25.86 6.34 -5.87
C THR A 196 27.02 5.70 -5.10
N ARG A 197 26.72 4.93 -4.05
CA ARG A 197 27.71 4.15 -3.29
C ARG A 197 28.47 3.18 -4.20
N ARG A 198 27.76 2.41 -5.04
CA ARG A 198 28.38 1.46 -5.97
C ARG A 198 29.32 2.12 -6.98
N GLN A 199 29.00 3.32 -7.46
CA GLN A 199 29.83 4.03 -8.44
C GLN A 199 31.04 4.73 -7.80
N LEU A 200 30.86 5.38 -6.65
CA LEU A 200 31.95 6.08 -5.96
C LEU A 200 32.91 5.14 -5.24
N PHE A 201 32.40 4.02 -4.71
CA PHE A 201 33.15 3.07 -3.88
C PHE A 201 33.03 1.63 -4.40
N PRO A 202 33.57 1.30 -5.59
CA PRO A 202 33.44 -0.02 -6.19
C PRO A 202 34.15 -1.14 -5.39
N HIS A 203 35.17 -0.80 -4.61
CA HIS A 203 36.03 -1.76 -3.91
C HIS A 203 35.94 -1.68 -2.38
N LYS A 204 35.05 -0.85 -1.83
CA LYS A 204 34.98 -0.59 -0.39
C LYS A 204 33.65 -1.07 0.19
N ALA A 205 33.73 -1.91 1.22
CA ALA A 205 32.56 -2.45 1.90
C ALA A 205 31.94 -1.44 2.86
N ASP A 206 32.74 -0.73 3.65
CA ASP A 206 32.27 0.31 4.58
C ASP A 206 32.55 1.70 4.01
N VAL A 207 31.48 2.47 3.79
CA VAL A 207 31.57 3.83 3.26
C VAL A 207 31.29 4.91 4.30
N VAL A 208 30.88 4.54 5.51
CA VAL A 208 30.58 5.50 6.58
C VAL A 208 31.88 6.11 7.08
N GLY A 209 31.90 7.43 7.25
CA GLY A 209 33.07 8.19 7.70
C GLY A 209 33.97 8.71 6.57
N GLU A 210 33.80 8.22 5.34
CA GLU A 210 34.53 8.73 4.17
C GLU A 210 34.12 10.15 3.81
N VAL A 211 35.05 10.92 3.25
CA VAL A 211 34.80 12.29 2.82
C VAL A 211 34.80 12.33 1.29
N ILE A 212 33.67 12.77 0.72
CA ILE A 212 33.51 13.00 -0.71
C ILE A 212 33.33 14.49 -0.97
N LEU A 213 33.71 14.96 -2.15
CA LEU A 213 33.37 16.32 -2.58
C LEU A 213 32.02 16.32 -3.26
N VAL A 214 31.08 17.09 -2.72
CA VAL A 214 29.78 17.38 -3.34
C VAL A 214 29.88 18.77 -3.96
N GLY A 215 30.04 18.83 -5.28
CA GLY A 215 30.45 20.05 -5.97
C GLY A 215 31.83 20.50 -5.50
N ASN A 216 31.89 21.61 -4.78
CA ASN A 216 33.12 22.16 -4.20
C ASN A 216 33.20 22.00 -2.67
N MET A 217 32.21 21.37 -2.03
CA MET A 217 32.16 21.22 -0.58
C MET A 217 32.54 19.80 -0.17
N PRO A 218 33.51 19.60 0.75
CA PRO A 218 33.74 18.29 1.35
C PRO A 218 32.56 17.92 2.25
N ALA A 219 32.05 16.69 2.11
CA ALA A 219 30.96 16.15 2.91
C ALA A 219 31.32 14.73 3.39
N ARG A 220 31.07 14.46 4.66
CA ARG A 220 31.30 13.15 5.28
C ARG A 220 30.08 12.26 5.11
N VAL A 221 30.28 11.06 4.57
CA VAL A 221 29.24 10.05 4.43
C VAL A 221 28.87 9.52 5.82
N ILE A 222 27.59 9.59 6.17
CA ILE A 222 27.07 9.10 7.47
C ILE A 222 26.13 7.90 7.32
N GLY A 223 25.67 7.64 6.10
CA GLY A 223 24.80 6.52 5.81
C GLY A 223 24.53 6.33 4.33
N VAL A 224 23.96 5.18 4.02
CA VAL A 224 23.54 4.77 2.68
C VAL A 224 22.09 4.34 2.76
N ALA A 225 21.23 5.00 1.99
CA ALA A 225 19.84 4.61 1.85
C ALA A 225 19.70 3.57 0.74
N GLU A 226 18.83 2.59 0.97
CA GLU A 226 18.44 1.63 -0.06
C GLU A 226 17.55 2.31 -1.08
N GLU A 227 17.81 2.06 -2.37
CA GLU A 227 16.91 2.51 -3.41
C GLU A 227 15.59 1.75 -3.27
N LYS A 228 14.49 2.48 -3.09
CA LYS A 228 13.18 1.86 -3.25
C LYS A 228 13.00 1.49 -4.73
N GLN A 229 13.19 0.22 -5.03
CA GLN A 229 13.12 -0.31 -6.38
C GLN A 229 11.69 -0.13 -6.91
N SER A 230 11.53 0.73 -7.93
CA SER A 230 10.28 0.82 -8.66
C SER A 230 10.13 -0.42 -9.54
N MET A 231 8.95 -1.05 -9.51
CA MET A 231 8.58 -2.17 -10.42
C MET A 231 8.71 -1.81 -11.91
N PHE A 232 8.79 -0.51 -12.24
CA PHE A 232 8.92 0.02 -13.59
C PHE A 232 10.36 0.32 -14.04
N GLY A 233 11.37 -0.17 -13.30
CA GLY A 233 12.77 -0.10 -13.68
C GLY A 233 13.60 0.80 -12.77
N SER A 234 14.88 0.44 -12.64
CA SER A 234 15.84 1.16 -11.80
C SER A 234 16.05 2.57 -12.34
N SER A 235 15.85 3.58 -11.50
CA SER A 235 16.19 4.94 -11.89
C SER A 235 17.72 5.02 -12.00
N LYS A 236 18.25 5.24 -13.21
CA LYS A 236 19.70 5.40 -13.44
C LYS A 236 20.27 6.70 -12.85
N VAL A 237 19.46 7.46 -12.12
CA VAL A 237 19.84 8.76 -11.58
C VAL A 237 20.52 8.55 -10.24
N LEU A 238 21.76 8.99 -10.14
CA LEU A 238 22.49 9.01 -8.88
C LEU A 238 21.89 10.09 -7.98
N ARG A 239 21.52 9.71 -6.76
CA ARG A 239 20.97 10.63 -5.76
C ARG A 239 21.85 10.67 -4.53
N VAL A 240 21.84 11.84 -3.91
CA VAL A 240 22.55 12.14 -2.69
C VAL A 240 21.67 13.05 -1.85
N TRP A 241 21.66 12.86 -0.54
CA TRP A 241 20.88 13.67 0.38
C TRP A 241 21.77 14.36 1.40
N LEU A 242 21.53 15.65 1.58
CA LEU A 242 22.21 16.50 2.56
C LEU A 242 21.16 17.19 3.43
N PRO A 243 21.53 17.65 4.64
CA PRO A 243 20.68 18.56 5.38
C PRO A 243 20.34 19.78 4.53
N TYR A 244 19.06 20.14 4.45
CA TYR A 244 18.61 21.28 3.64
C TYR A 244 19.34 22.58 4.02
N SER A 245 19.67 22.77 5.30
CA SER A 245 20.39 23.93 5.84
C SER A 245 21.83 24.03 5.34
N THR A 246 22.48 22.88 5.12
CA THR A 246 23.82 22.79 4.52
C THR A 246 23.75 23.03 3.03
N MET A 247 22.78 22.44 2.34
CA MET A 247 22.62 22.59 0.90
C MET A 247 22.31 24.04 0.51
N SER A 248 21.31 24.66 1.14
CA SER A 248 20.94 26.04 0.82
C SER A 248 21.99 27.05 1.24
N GLY A 249 22.58 26.87 2.43
CA GLY A 249 23.52 27.83 2.99
C GLY A 249 24.94 27.75 2.39
N ARG A 250 25.48 26.54 2.23
CA ARG A 250 26.89 26.34 1.82
C ARG A 250 27.05 26.01 0.34
N VAL A 251 26.08 25.31 -0.26
CA VAL A 251 26.21 24.82 -1.64
C VAL A 251 25.57 25.81 -2.63
N MET A 252 24.35 26.25 -2.34
CA MET A 252 23.61 27.16 -3.23
C MET A 252 23.74 28.64 -2.87
N GLY A 253 23.99 28.97 -1.60
CA GLY A 253 24.02 30.36 -1.13
C GLY A 253 22.68 31.08 -1.25
N GLN A 254 21.56 30.35 -1.25
CA GLN A 254 20.21 30.90 -1.45
C GLN A 254 19.37 30.84 -0.18
N SER A 255 18.51 31.85 0.01
CA SER A 255 17.60 31.95 1.16
C SER A 255 16.17 31.45 0.89
N TRP A 256 15.92 30.93 -0.31
CA TRP A 256 14.63 30.36 -0.74
C TRP A 256 14.70 28.84 -0.95
N LEU A 257 13.53 28.24 -1.07
CA LEU A 257 13.30 26.81 -1.26
C LEU A 257 12.65 26.54 -2.62
N ASN A 258 13.00 25.41 -3.26
CA ASN A 258 12.38 25.00 -4.53
C ASN A 258 10.96 24.46 -4.30
N SER A 259 10.75 23.72 -3.22
CA SER A 259 9.43 23.30 -2.78
C SER A 259 9.39 22.97 -1.29
N ILE A 260 8.19 22.94 -0.72
CA ILE A 260 7.94 22.40 0.62
C ILE A 260 6.93 21.27 0.50
N THR A 261 7.32 20.08 0.93
CA THR A 261 6.43 18.92 1.01
C THR A 261 5.80 18.85 2.39
N VAL A 262 4.47 18.93 2.45
CA VAL A 262 3.70 18.89 3.70
C VAL A 262 2.90 17.61 3.77
N ARG A 263 3.16 16.78 4.78
CA ARG A 263 2.34 15.60 5.09
C ARG A 263 1.17 16.02 5.98
N VAL A 264 -0.06 15.73 5.57
CA VAL A 264 -1.28 15.98 6.35
C VAL A 264 -1.60 14.79 7.25
N LYS A 265 -2.06 15.04 8.48
CA LYS A 265 -2.49 13.97 9.42
C LYS A 265 -3.73 13.24 8.88
N GLU A 266 -3.76 11.92 9.09
CA GLU A 266 -4.89 11.08 8.70
C GLU A 266 -6.16 11.47 9.46
N GLY A 267 -7.31 11.48 8.77
CA GLY A 267 -8.62 11.87 9.33
C GLY A 267 -9.11 13.27 8.93
N LEU A 268 -8.25 14.11 8.34
CA LEU A 268 -8.66 15.32 7.66
C LEU A 268 -8.85 14.99 6.18
N THR A 269 -10.11 14.84 5.76
CA THR A 269 -10.48 14.70 4.35
C THR A 269 -9.82 15.83 3.57
N ALA A 270 -8.92 15.51 2.63
CA ALA A 270 -8.50 16.49 1.63
C ALA A 270 -9.79 17.09 1.05
N PRO A 271 -9.98 18.42 1.07
CA PRO A 271 -11.22 19.01 0.60
C PRO A 271 -11.50 18.44 -0.79
N ARG A 272 -12.73 17.92 -0.98
CA ARG A 272 -13.25 17.49 -2.28
C ARG A 272 -12.73 18.50 -3.29
N ARG A 273 -11.91 18.04 -4.24
CA ARG A 273 -11.38 18.86 -5.33
C ARG A 273 -12.58 19.35 -6.14
N ASN A 274 -13.22 20.43 -5.69
CA ASN A 274 -14.04 21.25 -6.54
C ASN A 274 -13.05 21.90 -7.52
N SER A 275 -13.43 21.95 -8.79
CA SER A 275 -12.59 22.47 -9.85
C SER A 275 -12.51 24.00 -9.84
N ASN A 276 -12.63 24.68 -8.69
CA ASN A 276 -12.65 26.15 -8.66
C ASN A 276 -12.14 26.83 -7.38
N SER A 277 -11.52 26.11 -6.45
CA SER A 277 -10.84 26.71 -5.29
C SER A 277 -9.33 26.53 -5.42
N ARG A 278 -8.72 27.36 -6.27
CA ARG A 278 -7.27 27.53 -6.35
C ARG A 278 -6.79 28.11 -5.02
N VAL A 279 -6.24 27.28 -4.14
CA VAL A 279 -5.51 27.74 -2.95
C VAL A 279 -4.18 28.30 -3.44
N TYR A 280 -4.20 29.53 -3.93
CA TYR A 280 -3.00 30.32 -4.08
C TYR A 280 -2.58 30.74 -2.67
N PHE A 281 -1.52 30.14 -2.14
CA PHE A 281 -0.75 30.82 -1.11
C PHE A 281 0.00 31.96 -1.79
N HIS A 282 -0.67 33.12 -1.91
CA HIS A 282 -0.02 34.38 -2.25
C HIS A 282 0.93 34.72 -1.10
N CYS A 283 2.18 34.26 -1.18
CA CYS A 283 3.27 34.85 -0.41
C CYS A 283 3.69 36.15 -1.11
N ALA A 284 2.81 37.14 -1.07
CA ALA A 284 3.09 38.50 -1.49
C ALA A 284 2.52 39.44 -0.43
N THR A 285 3.40 39.81 0.50
CA THR A 285 3.48 41.16 1.06
C THR A 285 2.25 41.78 1.74
N GLU A 286 1.25 41.02 2.19
CA GLU A 286 0.18 41.59 3.02
C GLU A 286 -0.21 40.67 4.19
N ARG A 287 0.00 41.19 5.41
CA ARG A 287 -0.49 40.62 6.67
C ARG A 287 -2.02 40.59 6.66
N ARG A 288 -2.64 39.52 6.19
CA ARG A 288 -4.00 39.14 6.60
C ARG A 288 -4.35 37.71 6.15
N ILE A 289 -4.41 36.80 7.11
CA ILE A 289 -5.16 35.54 6.94
C ILE A 289 -6.63 35.92 7.15
N SER A 290 -7.41 36.05 6.07
CA SER A 290 -8.87 36.15 6.17
C SER A 290 -9.47 34.75 6.19
N LEU A 291 -10.14 34.41 7.29
CA LEU A 291 -10.97 33.22 7.41
C LEU A 291 -12.25 33.42 6.58
N PRO A 292 -12.63 32.48 5.69
CA PRO A 292 -13.98 32.51 5.13
C PRO A 292 -14.97 31.97 6.17
N GLY A 293 -15.85 32.87 6.63
CA GLY A 293 -17.27 32.60 6.88
C GLY A 293 -17.63 31.56 7.95
N THR A 294 -18.16 32.07 9.05
CA THR A 294 -18.99 31.37 10.05
C THR A 294 -19.99 30.40 9.41
N TRP A 295 -20.02 29.15 9.88
CA TRP A 295 -21.14 28.23 9.65
C TRP A 295 -21.91 28.06 10.95
N THR A 296 -23.07 28.72 11.01
CA THR A 296 -24.14 28.47 11.97
C THR A 296 -24.81 27.14 11.64
N ALA A 297 -25.06 26.34 12.67
CA ALA A 297 -25.83 25.11 12.58
C ALA A 297 -27.31 25.41 12.32
N SER A 298 -27.89 24.71 11.35
CA SER A 298 -29.32 24.35 11.30
C SER A 298 -29.44 22.97 10.68
#